data_AF-A0A5J4PQG8-F1
#
_entry.id   AF-A0A5J4PQG8-F1
#
_cell.length_a   1.000
_cell.length_b   1.000
_cell.length_c   1.000
_cell.angle_alpha   90.00
_cell.angle_beta   90.00
_cell.angle_gamma   90.00
#
_symmetry.space_group_name_H-M   'P 1'
#
loop_
_entity.id
_entity.type
_entity.pdbx_description
1 polymer ?
#
loop_
_entity_poly.entity_id
_entity_poly.type
_entity_poly.pdbx_seq_one_letter_code
_entity_poly.pdbx_strand_id
1 'polypeptide(L)'
;HYGLWGRWQMMNRSLGWYRDILPKAKELAQSQGFTGARWPKMIGPEAEDSPSGTGPLLIWQQPHPIFYAELEYRLNPTKTTLEKWNDIIRQSAEFMVSFAIFDEATQRYVLGPPLATVPENSNYRQSWNPTFELSYWRTGLRWAQTWRERMGLPREQKWDDVIQKLAPLPQLDGAYLSQENMPDTYTKMNWEHPSLIGPGGMLPGDGTDPEIMQRTVKKVWATWNWNRCWGWDFPMMAMAAAPNGHPQIAVDALLHPSSKNAINKVGLSTGGPFPYFPTNGGILYAAALMAAGWEGAPDQPAPGFPNDGSWTVRSEGLASAP
;
A
#
# COMPACT_ATOMS: atom_id res chain seq x y z
N HIS A 1 -3.17 -11.25 -0.64
CA HIS A 1 -2.80 -12.58 -0.09
C HIS A 1 -2.95 -13.70 -1.11
N TYR A 2 -4.00 -13.77 -1.96
CA TYR A 2 -4.20 -14.89 -2.90
C TYR A 2 -2.96 -15.32 -3.70
N GLY A 3 -2.17 -14.36 -4.20
CA GLY A 3 -0.92 -14.67 -4.90
C GLY A 3 0.11 -15.38 -4.03
N LEU A 4 0.27 -14.94 -2.78
CA LEU A 4 1.22 -15.52 -1.82
C LEU A 4 0.81 -16.92 -1.32
N TRP A 5 -0.47 -17.27 -1.45
CA TRP A 5 -1.03 -18.54 -0.99
C TRP A 5 -1.26 -19.55 -2.12
N GLY A 6 -0.73 -19.30 -3.32
CA GLY A 6 -0.94 -20.19 -4.48
C GLY A 6 -2.40 -20.26 -4.94
N ARG A 7 -3.20 -19.22 -4.66
CA ARG A 7 -4.64 -19.14 -4.96
C ARG A 7 -4.96 -18.05 -5.99
N TRP A 8 -4.00 -17.69 -6.86
CA TRP A 8 -4.16 -16.58 -7.81
C TRP A 8 -5.42 -16.67 -8.66
N GLN A 9 -5.80 -17.88 -9.09
CA GLN A 9 -7.02 -18.11 -9.88
C GLN A 9 -8.28 -17.52 -9.22
N MET A 10 -8.36 -17.50 -7.88
CA MET A 10 -9.50 -16.93 -7.17
C MET A 10 -9.59 -15.42 -7.35
N MET A 11 -8.45 -14.71 -7.25
CA MET A 11 -8.34 -13.26 -7.46
C MET A 11 -8.54 -12.90 -8.94
N ASN A 12 -7.95 -13.69 -9.84
CA ASN A 12 -7.94 -13.40 -11.28
C ASN A 12 -9.36 -13.27 -11.89
N ARG A 13 -10.34 -13.96 -11.30
CA ARG A 13 -11.77 -13.85 -11.70
C ARG A 13 -12.32 -12.43 -11.62
N SER A 14 -11.80 -11.60 -10.73
CA SER A 14 -12.28 -10.23 -10.50
C SER A 14 -11.41 -9.16 -11.16
N LEU A 15 -10.17 -9.48 -11.54
CA LEU A 15 -9.21 -8.50 -12.05
C LEU A 15 -9.50 -8.01 -13.47
N GLY A 16 -10.29 -8.76 -14.25
CA GLY A 16 -10.80 -8.31 -15.56
C GLY A 16 -11.59 -6.99 -15.48
N TRP A 17 -12.13 -6.68 -14.31
CA TRP A 17 -12.83 -5.43 -14.03
C TRP A 17 -12.02 -4.17 -14.39
N TYR A 18 -10.71 -4.14 -14.12
CA TYR A 18 -9.86 -2.99 -14.45
C TYR A 18 -9.80 -2.70 -15.95
N ARG A 19 -9.80 -3.75 -16.78
CA ARG A 19 -9.86 -3.61 -18.24
C ARG A 19 -11.24 -3.10 -18.65
N ASP A 20 -12.30 -3.68 -18.10
CA ASP A 20 -13.67 -3.39 -18.50
C ASP A 20 -14.06 -1.93 -18.19
N ILE A 21 -13.56 -1.37 -17.08
CA ILE A 21 -13.85 0.00 -16.66
C ILE A 21 -12.79 1.03 -17.08
N LEU A 22 -11.73 0.61 -17.79
CA LEU A 22 -10.65 1.49 -18.23
C LEU A 22 -11.17 2.73 -19.00
N PRO A 23 -12.15 2.63 -19.92
CA PRO A 23 -12.71 3.82 -20.59
C PRO A 23 -13.30 4.83 -19.59
N LYS A 24 -14.11 4.37 -18.64
CA LYS A 24 -14.70 5.23 -17.58
C LYS A 24 -13.63 5.85 -16.69
N ALA A 25 -12.60 5.09 -16.32
CA ALA A 25 -11.48 5.60 -15.52
C ALA A 25 -10.70 6.71 -16.24
N LYS A 26 -10.57 6.63 -17.56
CA LYS A 26 -9.97 7.70 -18.38
C LYS A 26 -10.87 8.93 -18.48
N GLU A 27 -12.18 8.73 -18.68
CA GLU A 27 -13.16 9.82 -18.65
C GLU A 27 -13.14 10.56 -17.30
N LEU A 28 -13.07 9.83 -16.19
CA LEU A 28 -12.96 10.40 -14.85
C LEU A 28 -11.69 11.23 -14.68
N ALA A 29 -10.53 10.70 -15.09
CA ALA A 29 -9.28 11.47 -15.07
C ALA A 29 -9.39 12.75 -15.90
N GLN A 30 -9.88 12.65 -17.14
CA GLN A 30 -10.05 13.78 -18.04
C GLN A 30 -11.01 14.84 -17.48
N SER A 31 -12.12 14.41 -16.87
CA SER A 31 -13.10 15.32 -16.24
C SER A 31 -12.50 16.16 -15.11
N GLN A 32 -11.42 15.69 -14.51
CA GLN A 32 -10.66 16.36 -13.45
C GLN A 32 -9.40 17.07 -13.95
N GLY A 33 -9.16 17.07 -15.26
CA GLY A 33 -7.98 17.71 -15.88
C GLY A 33 -6.70 16.86 -15.86
N PHE A 34 -6.79 15.57 -15.55
CA PHE A 34 -5.66 14.64 -15.53
C PHE A 34 -5.61 13.76 -16.79
N THR A 35 -4.43 13.23 -17.10
CA THR A 35 -4.25 12.22 -18.14
C THR A 35 -4.34 10.81 -17.55
N GLY A 36 -4.29 9.77 -18.39
CA GLY A 36 -4.31 8.39 -17.93
C GLY A 36 -5.67 7.93 -17.42
N ALA A 37 -5.68 6.99 -16.47
CA ALA A 37 -6.86 6.40 -15.88
C ALA A 37 -6.88 6.61 -14.36
N ARG A 38 -7.92 7.29 -13.86
CA ARG A 38 -8.19 7.44 -12.42
C ARG A 38 -9.13 6.32 -11.97
N TRP A 39 -8.63 5.45 -11.10
CA TRP A 39 -9.41 4.35 -10.54
C TRP A 39 -10.30 4.83 -9.39
N PRO A 40 -11.62 4.63 -9.46
CA PRO A 40 -12.52 5.09 -8.42
C PRO A 40 -12.38 4.21 -7.16
N LYS A 41 -12.78 4.75 -5.99
CA LYS A 41 -12.49 4.14 -4.68
C LYS A 41 -13.69 3.45 -4.05
N MET A 42 -14.81 4.17 -3.93
CA MET A 42 -16.03 3.69 -3.28
C MET A 42 -17.13 3.65 -4.34
N ILE A 43 -17.37 2.47 -4.91
CA ILE A 43 -18.17 2.32 -6.13
C ILE A 43 -19.17 1.18 -6.05
N GLY A 44 -20.22 1.28 -6.88
CA GLY A 44 -21.02 0.13 -7.30
C GLY A 44 -20.35 -0.71 -8.39
N PRO A 45 -20.92 -1.87 -8.76
CA PRO A 45 -20.45 -2.71 -9.86
C PRO A 45 -20.27 -1.97 -11.19
N GLU A 46 -21.04 -0.90 -11.41
CA GLU A 46 -21.06 -0.05 -12.60
C GLU A 46 -19.86 0.91 -12.67
N ALA A 47 -18.99 0.91 -11.66
CA ALA A 47 -17.85 1.80 -11.47
C ALA A 47 -18.22 3.29 -11.35
N GLU A 48 -19.42 3.55 -10.82
CA GLU A 48 -19.87 4.89 -10.47
C GLU A 48 -19.58 5.17 -9.00
N ASP A 49 -19.06 6.37 -8.72
CA ASP A 49 -18.78 6.79 -7.34
C ASP A 49 -20.07 6.79 -6.52
N SER A 50 -20.01 6.08 -5.39
CA SER A 50 -21.04 6.15 -4.36
C SER A 50 -21.05 7.54 -3.71
N PRO A 51 -22.20 7.99 -3.16
CA PRO A 51 -22.27 9.24 -2.41
C PRO A 51 -21.29 9.24 -1.23
N SER A 52 -20.17 9.96 -1.36
CA SER A 52 -19.12 10.03 -0.34
C SER A 52 -18.37 11.36 -0.44
N GLY A 53 -18.19 12.03 0.71
CA GLY A 53 -17.37 13.24 0.80
C GLY A 53 -15.86 12.98 0.74
N THR A 54 -15.44 11.73 0.94
CA THR A 54 -14.03 11.32 1.03
C THR A 54 -13.61 10.46 -0.16
N GLY A 55 -14.46 9.56 -0.63
CA GLY A 55 -14.17 8.57 -1.67
C GLY A 55 -13.53 9.16 -2.93
N PRO A 56 -14.13 10.20 -3.55
CA PRO A 56 -13.57 10.85 -4.73
C PRO A 56 -12.21 11.52 -4.51
N LEU A 57 -11.85 11.84 -3.25
CA LEU A 57 -10.62 12.55 -2.88
C LEU A 57 -9.46 11.60 -2.54
N LEU A 58 -9.70 10.30 -2.43
CA LEU A 58 -8.67 9.30 -2.14
C LEU A 58 -7.90 8.93 -3.41
N ILE A 59 -6.58 8.78 -3.26
CA ILE A 59 -5.68 8.42 -4.37
C ILE A 59 -4.80 7.18 -4.08
N TRP A 60 -4.81 6.66 -2.85
CA TRP A 60 -3.92 5.55 -2.48
C TRP A 60 -4.24 4.24 -3.22
N GLN A 61 -5.43 4.13 -3.82
CA GLN A 61 -5.84 3.00 -4.66
C GLN A 61 -5.29 3.05 -6.09
N GLN A 62 -4.74 4.17 -6.53
CA GLN A 62 -4.33 4.37 -7.92
C GLN A 62 -3.22 3.40 -8.35
N PRO A 63 -2.24 3.05 -7.49
CA PRO A 63 -1.20 2.09 -7.84
C PRO A 63 -1.62 0.61 -7.67
N HIS A 64 -2.80 0.32 -7.10
CA HIS A 64 -3.27 -1.06 -6.85
C HIS A 64 -3.19 -2.00 -8.07
N PRO A 65 -3.68 -1.62 -9.27
CA PRO A 65 -3.57 -2.50 -10.43
C PRO A 65 -2.12 -2.82 -10.82
N ILE A 66 -1.18 -1.90 -10.59
CA ILE A 66 0.26 -2.14 -10.83
C ILE A 66 0.78 -3.19 -9.83
N PHE A 67 0.41 -3.07 -8.56
CA PHE A 67 0.74 -4.07 -7.54
C PHE A 67 0.16 -5.45 -7.85
N TYR A 68 -1.10 -5.52 -8.31
CA TYR A 68 -1.71 -6.79 -8.73
C TYR A 68 -1.06 -7.39 -9.95
N ALA A 69 -0.67 -6.57 -10.92
CA ALA A 69 0.08 -7.01 -12.08
C ALA A 69 1.43 -7.60 -11.68
N GLU A 70 2.17 -6.95 -10.77
CA GLU A 70 3.45 -7.46 -10.28
C GLU A 70 3.30 -8.80 -9.54
N LEU A 71 2.26 -8.95 -8.71
CA LEU A 71 1.94 -10.23 -8.10
C LEU A 71 1.67 -11.33 -9.13
N GLU A 72 0.91 -11.03 -10.20
CA GLU A 72 0.66 -12.01 -11.25
C GLU A 72 1.92 -12.36 -12.03
N TYR A 73 2.73 -11.37 -12.37
CA TYR A 73 3.94 -11.57 -13.16
C TYR A 73 4.98 -12.41 -12.42
N ARG A 74 5.15 -12.20 -11.11
CA ARG A 74 6.01 -13.06 -10.26
C ARG A 74 5.57 -14.52 -10.27
N LEU A 75 4.26 -14.78 -10.38
CA LEU A 75 3.70 -16.13 -10.45
C LEU A 75 3.71 -16.71 -11.87
N ASN A 76 3.55 -15.86 -12.90
CA ASN A 76 3.43 -16.24 -14.30
C ASN A 76 4.19 -15.24 -15.19
N PRO A 77 5.54 -15.32 -15.29
CA PRO A 77 6.37 -14.35 -15.99
C PRO A 77 6.35 -14.57 -17.51
N THR A 78 5.18 -14.38 -18.11
CA THR A 78 4.93 -14.66 -19.53
C THR A 78 4.60 -13.41 -20.32
N LYS A 79 4.82 -13.46 -21.64
CA LYS A 79 4.40 -12.38 -22.54
C LYS A 79 2.89 -12.12 -22.46
N THR A 80 2.08 -13.17 -22.30
CA THR A 80 0.63 -13.04 -22.12
C THR A 80 0.27 -12.24 -20.86
N THR A 81 0.97 -12.46 -19.75
CA THR A 81 0.81 -11.65 -18.53
C THR A 81 1.20 -10.19 -18.78
N LEU A 82 2.29 -9.95 -19.51
CA LEU A 82 2.73 -8.60 -19.86
C LEU A 82 1.66 -7.86 -20.70
N GLU A 83 1.20 -8.51 -21.78
CA GLU A 83 0.19 -7.96 -22.69
C GLU A 83 -1.15 -7.69 -21.99
N LYS A 84 -1.56 -8.57 -21.06
CA LYS A 84 -2.80 -8.43 -20.28
C LYS A 84 -2.86 -7.12 -19.48
N TRP A 85 -1.76 -6.71 -18.85
CA TRP A 85 -1.73 -5.56 -17.95
C TRP A 85 -1.18 -4.28 -18.57
N ASN A 86 -0.55 -4.37 -19.74
CA ASN A 86 0.18 -3.26 -20.35
C ASN A 86 -0.60 -1.93 -20.36
N ASP A 87 -1.83 -1.93 -20.91
CA ASP A 87 -2.61 -0.70 -20.99
C ASP A 87 -3.08 -0.20 -19.62
N ILE A 88 -3.41 -1.11 -18.70
CA ILE A 88 -3.83 -0.77 -17.34
C ILE A 88 -2.67 -0.08 -16.61
N ILE A 89 -1.47 -0.67 -16.64
CA ILE A 89 -0.28 -0.11 -15.98
C ILE A 89 0.09 1.23 -16.61
N ARG A 90 0.15 1.31 -17.94
CA ARG A 90 0.50 2.54 -18.66
C ARG A 90 -0.48 3.65 -18.31
N GLN A 91 -1.78 3.41 -18.37
CA GLN A 91 -2.79 4.43 -18.06
C GLN A 91 -2.80 4.80 -16.57
N SER A 92 -2.51 3.85 -15.67
CA SER A 92 -2.34 4.15 -14.24
C SER A 92 -1.14 5.07 -14.00
N ALA A 93 0.01 4.77 -14.61
CA ALA A 93 1.22 5.57 -14.50
C ALA A 93 1.04 6.99 -15.07
N GLU A 94 0.35 7.12 -16.21
CA GLU A 94 0.00 8.43 -16.79
C GLU A 94 -0.85 9.28 -15.83
N PHE A 95 -1.83 8.68 -15.15
CA PHE A 95 -2.61 9.38 -14.13
C PHE A 95 -1.74 9.78 -12.95
N MET A 96 -0.93 8.86 -12.43
CA MET A 96 -0.04 9.13 -11.30
C MET A 96 0.93 10.29 -11.59
N VAL A 97 1.48 10.34 -12.81
CA VAL A 97 2.37 11.41 -13.26
C VAL A 97 1.65 12.74 -13.42
N SER A 98 0.45 12.76 -14.01
CA SER A 98 -0.31 14.00 -14.18
C SER A 98 -0.90 14.54 -12.88
N PHE A 99 -1.17 13.68 -11.90
CA PHE A 99 -1.62 14.08 -10.57
C PHE A 99 -0.51 14.75 -9.74
N ALA A 100 0.74 14.35 -9.94
CA ALA A 100 1.89 14.93 -9.25
C ALA A 100 2.21 16.31 -9.86
N ILE A 101 2.03 17.38 -9.09
CA ILE A 101 2.23 18.76 -9.57
C ILE A 101 3.63 19.24 -9.20
N PHE A 102 4.38 19.76 -10.17
CA PHE A 102 5.70 20.32 -9.92
C PHE A 102 5.57 21.67 -9.21
N ASP A 103 6.19 21.79 -8.04
CA ASP A 103 6.32 23.05 -7.31
C ASP A 103 7.69 23.68 -7.63
N GLU A 104 7.66 24.76 -8.41
CA GLU A 104 8.86 25.52 -8.80
C GLU A 104 9.60 26.11 -7.59
N ALA A 105 8.92 26.44 -6.50
CA ALA A 105 9.57 27.05 -5.34
C ALA A 105 10.44 26.04 -4.58
N THR A 106 9.98 24.79 -4.49
CA THR A 106 10.70 23.72 -3.79
C THR A 106 11.40 22.73 -4.74
N GLN A 107 11.28 22.92 -6.05
CA GLN A 107 11.88 22.11 -7.12
C GLN A 107 11.56 20.60 -6.98
N ARG A 108 10.34 20.28 -6.57
CA ARG A 108 9.86 18.90 -6.36
C ARG A 108 8.41 18.74 -6.79
N TYR A 109 8.00 17.51 -7.07
CA TYR A 109 6.59 17.18 -7.26
C TYR A 109 5.88 17.00 -5.92
N VAL A 110 4.65 17.49 -5.84
CA VAL A 110 3.78 17.48 -4.67
C VAL A 110 2.53 16.67 -4.99
N LEU A 111 2.12 15.80 -4.06
CA LEU A 111 0.77 15.21 -4.03
C LEU A 111 -0.09 16.11 -3.16
N GLY A 112 -0.81 17.04 -3.78
CA GLY A 112 -1.43 18.18 -3.10
C GLY A 112 -2.96 18.13 -3.00
N PRO A 113 -3.57 19.09 -2.29
CA PRO A 113 -5.01 19.14 -2.10
C PRO A 113 -5.77 19.53 -3.39
N PRO A 114 -7.07 19.16 -3.49
CA PRO A 114 -7.83 18.43 -2.50
C PRO A 114 -7.48 16.93 -2.46
N LEU A 115 -7.10 16.43 -1.29
CA LEU A 115 -6.57 15.08 -1.12
C LEU A 115 -6.99 14.50 0.24
N ALA A 116 -7.75 13.42 0.21
CA ALA A 116 -7.94 12.59 1.40
C ALA A 116 -6.79 11.58 1.48
N THR A 117 -6.27 11.37 2.68
CA THR A 117 -5.21 10.41 2.97
C THR A 117 -5.81 9.10 3.49
N VAL A 118 -5.01 8.02 3.57
CA VAL A 118 -5.46 6.73 4.13
C VAL A 118 -6.23 6.85 5.47
N PRO A 119 -5.82 7.68 6.45
CA PRO A 119 -6.61 7.96 7.66
C PRO A 119 -8.02 8.51 7.46
N GLU A 120 -8.37 9.04 6.29
CA GLU A 120 -9.69 9.60 5.92
C GLU A 120 -10.22 10.77 6.80
N ASN A 121 -9.49 11.14 7.86
CA ASN A 121 -9.88 12.15 8.86
C ASN A 121 -9.01 13.42 8.82
N SER A 122 -8.10 13.52 7.86
CA SER A 122 -7.32 14.74 7.61
C SER A 122 -8.15 15.80 6.87
N ASN A 123 -7.83 17.09 7.05
CA ASN A 123 -8.49 18.16 6.29
C ASN A 123 -8.07 18.10 4.81
N TYR A 124 -8.92 17.49 3.98
CA TYR A 124 -8.62 17.24 2.57
C TYR A 124 -8.30 18.50 1.76
N ARG A 125 -8.70 19.70 2.22
CA ARG A 125 -8.38 20.98 1.55
C ARG A 125 -6.94 21.43 1.77
N GLN A 126 -6.25 20.82 2.73
CA GLN A 126 -4.92 21.23 3.18
C GLN A 126 -3.94 20.06 3.20
N SER A 127 -4.39 18.81 3.15
CA SER A 127 -3.52 17.65 3.15
C SER A 127 -2.65 17.59 1.89
N TRP A 128 -1.37 17.30 2.10
CA TRP A 128 -0.38 17.17 1.05
C TRP A 128 0.72 16.20 1.48
N ASN A 129 1.35 15.57 0.49
CA ASN A 129 2.51 14.71 0.65
C ASN A 129 2.37 13.67 1.77
N PRO A 130 1.28 12.87 1.79
CA PRO A 130 1.12 11.81 2.77
C PRO A 130 2.11 10.68 2.53
N THR A 131 2.66 10.15 3.62
CA THR A 131 3.83 9.23 3.60
C THR A 131 3.56 7.95 2.82
N PHE A 132 2.37 7.36 2.99
CA PHE A 132 2.02 6.12 2.30
C PHE A 132 1.92 6.31 0.79
N GLU A 133 1.17 7.32 0.36
CA GLU A 133 0.94 7.60 -1.05
C GLU A 133 2.22 8.07 -1.74
N LEU A 134 3.08 8.84 -1.09
CA LEU A 134 4.38 9.21 -1.63
C LEU A 134 5.26 7.99 -1.92
N SER A 135 5.30 7.01 -1.02
CA SER A 135 6.04 5.77 -1.25
C SER A 135 5.36 4.95 -2.34
N TYR A 136 4.03 4.83 -2.31
CA TYR A 136 3.30 4.03 -3.29
C TYR A 136 3.37 4.62 -4.70
N TRP A 137 3.45 5.96 -4.83
CA TRP A 137 3.71 6.63 -6.09
C TRP A 137 5.05 6.22 -6.67
N ARG A 138 6.11 6.22 -5.84
CA ARG A 138 7.44 5.76 -6.27
C ARG A 138 7.42 4.30 -6.68
N THR A 139 6.84 3.43 -5.87
CA THR A 139 6.74 2.00 -6.17
C THR A 139 5.96 1.74 -7.44
N GLY A 140 4.79 2.35 -7.58
CA GLY A 140 3.94 2.16 -8.76
C GLY A 140 4.61 2.64 -10.04
N LEU A 141 5.23 3.83 -10.03
CA LEU A 141 5.94 4.35 -11.21
C LEU A 141 7.22 3.56 -11.52
N ARG A 142 7.99 3.16 -10.50
CA ARG A 142 9.17 2.30 -10.67
C ARG A 142 8.78 0.97 -11.31
N TRP A 143 7.76 0.29 -10.80
CA TRP A 143 7.26 -0.94 -11.40
C TRP A 143 6.70 -0.70 -12.80
N ALA A 144 6.00 0.41 -13.06
CA ALA A 144 5.54 0.73 -14.41
C ALA A 144 6.71 0.86 -15.40
N GLN A 145 7.83 1.45 -14.99
CA GLN A 145 9.06 1.48 -15.80
C GLN A 145 9.64 0.08 -16.02
N THR A 146 9.74 -0.73 -14.96
CA THR A 146 10.18 -2.13 -15.08
C THR A 146 9.31 -2.92 -16.06
N TRP A 147 8.00 -2.66 -16.08
CA TRP A 147 7.08 -3.28 -17.02
C TRP A 147 7.31 -2.87 -18.47
N ARG A 148 7.63 -1.59 -18.72
CA ARG A 148 8.05 -1.13 -20.06
C ARG A 148 9.30 -1.87 -20.53
N GLU A 149 10.31 -1.97 -19.66
CA GLU A 149 11.56 -2.68 -19.95
C GLU A 149 11.31 -4.17 -20.25
N ARG A 150 10.47 -4.84 -19.45
CA ARG A 150 10.04 -6.23 -19.69
C ARG A 150 9.32 -6.42 -21.04
N MET A 151 8.68 -5.37 -21.55
CA MET A 151 8.06 -5.35 -22.88
C MET A 151 9.01 -4.91 -24.01
N GLY A 152 10.29 -4.67 -23.71
CA GLY A 152 11.27 -4.19 -24.69
C GLY A 152 11.06 -2.72 -25.10
N LEU A 153 10.28 -1.96 -24.34
CA LEU A 153 10.07 -0.53 -24.54
C LEU A 153 11.11 0.27 -23.73
N PRO A 154 11.58 1.43 -24.24
CA PRO A 154 12.43 2.31 -23.45
C PRO A 154 11.65 2.88 -22.26
N ARG A 155 12.36 3.26 -21.19
CA ARG A 155 11.77 4.00 -20.07
C ARG A 155 11.11 5.30 -20.53
N GLU A 156 10.07 5.73 -19.84
CA GLU A 156 9.41 7.02 -20.08
C GLU A 156 10.07 8.12 -19.24
N GLN A 157 10.68 9.11 -19.90
CA GLN A 157 11.54 10.09 -19.21
C GLN A 157 10.77 10.93 -18.20
N LYS A 158 9.51 11.28 -18.49
CA LYS A 158 8.67 12.06 -17.56
C LYS A 158 8.34 11.27 -16.29
N TRP A 159 8.16 9.95 -16.41
CA TRP A 159 7.90 9.10 -15.26
C TRP A 159 9.14 9.04 -14.34
N ASP A 160 10.33 8.96 -14.92
CA ASP A 160 11.60 9.03 -14.16
C ASP A 160 11.78 10.38 -13.47
N ASP A 161 11.48 11.48 -14.15
CA ASP A 161 11.55 12.82 -13.57
C ASP A 161 10.61 12.96 -12.35
N VAL A 162 9.39 12.43 -12.43
CA VAL A 162 8.47 12.40 -11.27
C VAL A 162 9.01 11.52 -10.16
N ILE A 163 9.49 10.30 -10.43
CA ILE A 163 10.06 9.41 -9.40
C ILE A 163 11.19 10.11 -8.64
N GLN A 164 12.11 10.74 -9.37
CA GLN A 164 13.31 11.36 -8.80
C GLN A 164 13.02 12.63 -8.02
N LYS A 165 12.06 13.44 -8.49
CA LYS A 165 11.74 14.74 -7.89
C LYS A 165 10.51 14.72 -7.01
N LEU A 166 9.86 13.58 -6.77
CA LEU A 166 8.73 13.52 -5.84
C LEU A 166 9.16 13.93 -4.44
N ALA A 167 8.30 14.66 -3.73
CA ALA A 167 8.53 15.11 -2.36
C ALA A 167 9.02 13.98 -1.45
N PRO A 168 10.07 14.22 -0.63
CA PRO A 168 10.55 13.21 0.31
C PRO A 168 9.44 12.83 1.30
N LEU A 169 9.53 11.63 1.87
CA LEU A 169 8.60 11.21 2.91
C LEU A 169 8.77 12.14 4.12
N PRO A 170 7.68 12.78 4.61
CA PRO A 170 7.78 13.76 5.67
C PRO A 170 8.17 13.11 6.99
N GLN A 171 9.06 13.77 7.74
CA GLN A 171 9.56 13.26 9.00
C GLN A 171 9.75 14.37 10.03
N LEU A 172 9.71 13.99 11.30
CA LEU A 172 9.99 14.86 12.44
C LEU A 172 10.71 14.03 13.52
N ASP A 173 11.80 14.57 14.06
CA ASP A 173 12.61 13.93 15.11
C ASP A 173 13.02 12.48 14.79
N GLY A 174 13.42 12.24 13.53
CA GLY A 174 13.93 10.94 13.07
C GLY A 174 12.87 9.83 12.95
N ALA A 175 11.59 10.19 12.83
CA ALA A 175 10.47 9.29 12.53
C ALA A 175 9.51 9.91 11.51
N TYR A 176 8.85 9.08 10.69
CA TYR A 176 7.95 9.55 9.64
C TYR A 176 6.64 10.12 10.20
N LEU A 177 6.09 11.14 9.55
CA LEU A 177 4.76 11.67 9.84
C LEU A 177 3.70 10.95 8.99
N SER A 178 2.42 11.11 9.32
CA SER A 178 1.35 10.64 8.41
C SER A 178 1.30 11.46 7.12
N GLN A 179 1.55 12.76 7.22
CA GLN A 179 1.63 13.71 6.10
C GLN A 179 2.46 14.94 6.46
N GLU A 180 2.90 15.71 5.45
CA GLU A 180 3.90 16.77 5.62
C GLU A 180 3.46 17.90 6.56
N ASN A 181 2.18 18.25 6.57
CA ASN A 181 1.61 19.23 7.49
C ASN A 181 0.92 18.63 8.73
N MET A 182 1.39 17.48 9.24
CA MET A 182 0.82 16.83 10.43
C MET A 182 1.88 16.54 11.51
N PRO A 183 2.47 17.59 12.12
CA PRO A 183 3.49 17.42 13.16
C PRO A 183 2.95 16.74 14.44
N ASP A 184 1.64 16.73 14.63
CA ASP A 184 0.94 16.08 15.75
C ASP A 184 0.56 14.61 15.49
N THR A 185 1.12 14.00 14.44
CA THR A 185 0.96 12.57 14.06
C THR A 185 0.97 11.64 15.28
N TYR A 186 1.95 11.81 16.18
CA TYR A 186 2.19 10.92 17.32
C TYR A 186 1.45 11.30 18.61
N THR A 187 0.66 12.39 18.61
CA THR A 187 0.05 12.92 19.83
C THR A 187 -1.46 13.11 19.71
N LYS A 188 -1.93 13.68 18.59
CA LYS A 188 -3.37 13.94 18.36
C LYS A 188 -3.99 12.99 17.34
N MET A 189 -3.17 12.41 16.46
CA MET A 189 -3.60 11.55 15.36
C MET A 189 -3.19 10.08 15.54
N ASN A 190 -2.58 9.73 16.67
CA ASN A 190 -2.10 8.39 17.03
C ASN A 190 -3.22 7.40 17.39
N TRP A 191 -4.38 7.52 16.75
CA TRP A 191 -5.53 6.62 16.86
C TRP A 191 -6.12 6.27 15.50
N GLU A 192 -5.60 6.91 14.44
CA GLU A 192 -5.96 6.68 13.06
C GLU A 192 -5.22 5.48 12.46
N HIS A 193 -5.53 5.15 11.21
CA HIS A 193 -4.73 4.22 10.42
C HIS A 193 -3.24 4.60 10.47
N PRO A 194 -2.33 3.71 10.89
CA PRO A 194 -0.90 3.98 10.94
C PRO A 194 -0.26 3.93 9.53
N SER A 195 -0.81 4.65 8.56
CA SER A 195 -0.41 4.56 7.14
C SER A 195 1.07 4.86 6.91
N LEU A 196 1.68 5.65 7.79
CA LEU A 196 3.10 6.02 7.76
C LEU A 196 4.09 4.85 7.88
N ILE A 197 3.67 3.68 8.39
CA ILE A 197 4.48 2.44 8.39
C ILE A 197 4.20 1.56 7.18
N GLY A 198 3.15 1.86 6.41
CA GLY A 198 2.82 1.14 5.18
C GLY A 198 3.95 1.10 4.14
N PRO A 199 4.77 2.16 3.94
CA PRO A 199 5.92 2.10 3.06
C PRO A 199 6.90 0.97 3.35
N GLY A 200 7.17 0.69 4.63
CA GLY A 200 8.11 -0.35 5.06
C GLY A 200 7.47 -1.70 5.36
N GLY A 201 6.22 -1.92 4.93
CA GLY A 201 5.50 -3.17 5.22
C GLY A 201 4.58 -3.63 4.11
N MET A 202 3.56 -2.85 3.78
CA MET A 202 2.67 -3.19 2.66
C MET A 202 3.34 -2.97 1.29
N LEU A 203 4.39 -2.15 1.26
CA LEU A 203 5.12 -1.76 0.07
C LEU A 203 6.61 -2.13 0.22
N PRO A 204 7.39 -2.14 -0.88
CA PRO A 204 8.81 -2.49 -0.85
C PRO A 204 9.75 -1.46 -0.20
N GLY A 205 9.25 -0.35 0.35
CA GLY A 205 10.11 0.65 1.01
C GLY A 205 10.61 1.80 0.14
N ASP A 206 10.09 1.99 -1.08
CA ASP A 206 10.59 3.06 -1.97
C ASP A 206 10.44 4.45 -1.33
N GLY A 207 11.57 5.18 -1.25
CA GLY A 207 11.65 6.50 -0.62
C GLY A 207 11.87 6.48 0.90
N THR A 208 11.92 5.30 1.51
CA THR A 208 12.22 5.17 2.94
C THR A 208 13.71 5.13 3.23
N ASP A 209 14.07 5.55 4.43
CA ASP A 209 15.35 5.30 5.09
C ASP A 209 15.14 4.15 6.08
N PRO A 210 15.94 3.06 6.01
CA PRO A 210 15.74 1.88 6.85
C PRO A 210 15.79 2.15 8.36
N GLU A 211 16.70 3.03 8.82
CA GLU A 211 16.82 3.33 10.24
C GLU A 211 15.65 4.19 10.74
N ILE A 212 15.23 5.17 9.94
CA ILE A 212 14.05 6.00 10.24
C ILE A 212 12.80 5.11 10.25
N MET A 213 12.63 4.19 9.30
CA MET A 213 11.48 3.28 9.27
C MET A 213 11.48 2.34 10.48
N GLN A 214 12.63 1.79 10.87
CA GLN A 214 12.77 0.98 12.07
C GLN A 214 12.36 1.75 13.34
N ARG A 215 12.81 3.00 13.50
CA ARG A 215 12.40 3.88 14.61
C ARG A 215 10.90 4.20 14.55
N THR A 216 10.39 4.44 13.36
CA THR A 216 8.99 4.77 13.07
C THR A 216 8.06 3.63 13.49
N VAL A 217 8.35 2.40 13.07
CA VAL A 217 7.63 1.17 13.47
C VAL A 217 7.56 1.04 14.99
N LYS A 218 8.69 1.17 15.68
CA LYS A 218 8.76 1.10 17.14
C LYS A 218 7.95 2.21 17.81
N LYS A 219 8.03 3.43 17.29
CA LYS A 219 7.30 4.60 17.82
C LYS A 219 5.79 4.45 17.64
N VAL A 220 5.33 3.97 16.48
CA VAL A 220 3.91 3.65 16.24
C VAL A 220 3.43 2.62 17.24
N TRP A 221 4.12 1.47 17.35
CA TRP A 221 3.75 0.42 18.29
C TRP A 221 3.58 0.93 19.73
N ALA A 222 4.52 1.76 20.19
CA ALA A 222 4.53 2.28 21.56
C ALA A 222 3.48 3.37 21.85
N THR A 223 2.99 4.08 20.83
CA THR A 223 2.19 5.31 21.03
C THR A 223 0.78 5.22 20.47
N TRP A 224 0.49 4.29 19.55
CA TRP A 224 -0.83 4.19 18.94
C TRP A 224 -1.89 3.69 19.93
N ASN A 225 -3.07 4.29 19.86
CA ASN A 225 -4.25 3.81 20.56
C ASN A 225 -4.93 2.70 19.74
N TRP A 226 -4.39 1.49 19.88
CA TRP A 226 -4.85 0.29 19.16
C TRP A 226 -6.34 -0.05 19.38
N ASN A 227 -6.98 0.47 20.44
CA ASN A 227 -8.41 0.26 20.68
C ASN A 227 -9.32 1.17 19.84
N ARG A 228 -8.76 2.19 19.18
CA ARG A 228 -9.48 3.09 18.28
C ARG A 228 -9.21 2.82 16.79
N CYS A 229 -8.20 2.00 16.50
CA CYS A 229 -7.84 1.55 15.16
C CYS A 229 -8.91 0.61 14.54
N TRP A 230 -8.63 0.16 13.32
CA TRP A 230 -9.43 -0.80 12.57
C TRP A 230 -8.69 -2.13 12.47
N GLY A 231 -9.43 -3.20 12.24
CA GLY A 231 -8.83 -4.53 12.27
C GLY A 231 -7.73 -4.78 11.24
N TRP A 232 -7.65 -4.04 10.13
CA TRP A 232 -6.58 -4.19 9.14
C TRP A 232 -5.27 -3.46 9.54
N ASP A 233 -5.31 -2.61 10.57
CA ASP A 233 -4.13 -1.91 11.09
C ASP A 233 -3.17 -2.88 11.80
N PHE A 234 -3.69 -3.97 12.38
CA PHE A 234 -2.90 -5.00 13.06
C PHE A 234 -2.02 -5.81 12.08
N PRO A 235 -2.55 -6.38 10.99
CA PRO A 235 -1.68 -6.99 9.99
C PRO A 235 -0.80 -5.97 9.26
N MET A 236 -1.21 -4.70 9.10
CA MET A 236 -0.30 -3.65 8.60
C MET A 236 0.90 -3.48 9.54
N MET A 237 0.67 -3.40 10.84
CA MET A 237 1.72 -3.32 11.85
C MET A 237 2.64 -4.54 11.78
N ALA A 238 2.09 -5.75 11.61
CA ALA A 238 2.88 -6.95 11.46
C ALA A 238 3.75 -6.96 10.19
N MET A 239 3.16 -6.57 9.05
CA MET A 239 3.87 -6.47 7.78
C MET A 239 4.99 -5.43 7.82
N ALA A 240 4.86 -4.35 8.61
CA ALA A 240 5.93 -3.37 8.76
C ALA A 240 6.97 -3.80 9.81
N ALA A 241 6.55 -4.44 10.90
CA ALA A 241 7.45 -4.80 11.99
C ALA A 241 8.47 -5.88 11.60
N ALA A 242 8.03 -6.92 10.87
CA ALA A 242 8.90 -8.02 10.49
C ALA A 242 10.10 -7.58 9.61
N PRO A 243 9.90 -6.89 8.47
CA PRO A 243 11.00 -6.42 7.64
C PRO A 243 11.92 -5.40 8.30
N ASN A 244 11.43 -4.66 9.29
CA ASN A 244 12.18 -3.61 9.98
C ASN A 244 12.81 -4.08 11.31
N GLY A 245 13.06 -5.39 11.45
CA GLY A 245 13.84 -5.95 12.56
C GLY A 245 13.09 -6.04 13.89
N HIS A 246 11.75 -6.04 13.87
CA HIS A 246 10.92 -6.19 15.05
C HIS A 246 9.97 -7.40 14.95
N PRO A 247 10.47 -8.63 14.75
CA PRO A 247 9.63 -9.81 14.55
C PRO A 247 8.71 -10.11 15.75
N GLN A 248 9.12 -9.77 16.98
CA GLN A 248 8.25 -9.91 18.16
C GLN A 248 7.04 -8.96 18.09
N ILE A 249 7.25 -7.69 17.70
CA ILE A 249 6.15 -6.75 17.47
C ILE A 249 5.22 -7.28 16.37
N ALA A 250 5.76 -7.96 15.35
CA ALA A 250 4.95 -8.51 14.28
C ALA A 250 3.98 -9.60 14.78
N VAL A 251 4.48 -10.53 15.60
CA VAL A 251 3.66 -11.55 16.26
C VAL A 251 2.64 -10.91 17.20
N ASP A 252 3.09 -9.99 18.06
CA ASP A 252 2.24 -9.33 19.05
C ASP A 252 1.12 -8.51 18.39
N ALA A 253 1.39 -7.89 17.23
CA ALA A 253 0.38 -7.17 16.46
C ALA A 253 -0.72 -8.11 15.96
N LEU A 254 -0.36 -9.28 15.40
CA LEU A 254 -1.35 -10.27 14.95
C LEU A 254 -2.17 -10.86 16.11
N LEU A 255 -1.58 -10.93 17.31
CA LEU A 255 -2.21 -11.47 18.51
C LEU A 255 -2.75 -10.39 19.47
N HIS A 256 -2.77 -9.12 19.04
CA HIS A 256 -3.07 -8.00 19.93
C HIS A 256 -4.46 -8.17 20.57
N PRO A 257 -4.62 -7.92 21.89
CA PRO A 257 -5.85 -8.22 22.64
C PRO A 257 -7.00 -7.24 22.38
N SER A 258 -6.87 -6.33 21.40
CA SER A 258 -7.90 -5.32 21.16
C SER A 258 -9.14 -5.98 20.56
N SER A 259 -10.32 -5.51 20.94
CA SER A 259 -11.57 -5.89 20.25
C SER A 259 -11.55 -5.54 18.77
N LYS A 260 -10.72 -4.57 18.37
CA LYS A 260 -10.47 -4.21 16.97
C LYS A 260 -9.70 -5.29 16.20
N ASN A 261 -8.95 -6.16 16.86
CA ASN A 261 -8.25 -7.29 16.25
C ASN A 261 -9.04 -8.61 16.36
N ALA A 262 -10.25 -8.57 16.93
CA ALA A 262 -10.99 -9.79 17.25
C ALA A 262 -11.50 -10.51 15.98
N ILE A 263 -11.46 -11.84 16.04
CA ILE A 263 -11.99 -12.76 15.05
C ILE A 263 -13.00 -13.66 15.77
N ASN A 264 -14.19 -13.81 15.21
CA ASN A 264 -15.22 -14.64 15.81
C ASN A 264 -14.96 -16.15 15.59
N LYS A 265 -15.80 -17.00 16.18
CA LYS A 265 -15.66 -18.47 16.13
C LYS A 265 -15.70 -19.08 14.73
N VAL A 266 -16.23 -18.38 13.73
CA VAL A 266 -16.28 -18.83 12.33
C VAL A 266 -15.20 -18.17 11.46
N GLY A 267 -14.24 -17.48 12.08
CA GLY A 267 -13.09 -16.91 11.39
C GLY A 267 -13.34 -15.53 10.77
N LEU A 268 -14.43 -14.84 11.09
CA LEU A 268 -14.72 -13.49 10.56
C LEU A 268 -14.24 -12.41 11.52
N SER A 269 -13.48 -11.45 10.98
CA SER A 269 -13.07 -10.26 11.73
C SER A 269 -14.27 -9.40 12.14
N THR A 270 -14.26 -8.99 13.42
CA THR A 270 -15.25 -8.08 14.03
C THR A 270 -14.68 -6.68 14.27
N GLY A 271 -13.47 -6.42 13.78
CA GLY A 271 -12.70 -5.20 14.01
C GLY A 271 -13.14 -3.94 13.27
N GLY A 272 -14.25 -4.01 12.54
CA GLY A 272 -14.78 -2.98 11.65
C GLY A 272 -16.24 -3.27 11.31
N PRO A 273 -16.80 -2.71 10.23
CA PRO A 273 -18.17 -2.99 9.82
C PRO A 273 -18.28 -4.49 9.48
N PHE A 274 -19.14 -5.20 10.21
CA PHE A 274 -19.16 -6.66 10.18
C PHE A 274 -19.93 -7.20 8.96
N PRO A 275 -19.39 -8.22 8.24
CA PRO A 275 -18.06 -8.80 8.37
C PRO A 275 -16.96 -7.92 7.74
N TYR A 276 -15.80 -7.81 8.40
CA TYR A 276 -14.73 -6.92 7.95
C TYR A 276 -13.54 -7.65 7.31
N PHE A 277 -13.68 -7.97 6.02
CA PHE A 277 -12.70 -8.75 5.26
C PHE A 277 -11.28 -8.16 5.08
N PRO A 278 -11.05 -6.83 5.11
CA PRO A 278 -9.69 -6.29 5.03
C PRO A 278 -8.75 -6.90 6.08
N THR A 279 -9.22 -7.08 7.32
CA THR A 279 -8.47 -7.76 8.38
C THR A 279 -8.11 -9.19 8.01
N ASN A 280 -9.10 -9.99 7.58
CA ASN A 280 -8.87 -11.39 7.21
C ASN A 280 -7.84 -11.51 6.08
N GLY A 281 -7.98 -10.69 5.04
CA GLY A 281 -7.05 -10.67 3.92
C GLY A 281 -5.65 -10.18 4.32
N GLY A 282 -5.58 -9.21 5.24
CA GLY A 282 -4.34 -8.69 5.80
C GLY A 282 -3.60 -9.72 6.64
N ILE A 283 -4.29 -10.46 7.52
CA ILE A 283 -3.70 -11.53 8.33
C ILE A 283 -3.08 -12.61 7.43
N LEU A 284 -3.80 -13.03 6.39
CA LEU A 284 -3.27 -14.01 5.43
C LEU A 284 -2.03 -13.46 4.71
N TYR A 285 -2.02 -12.17 4.33
CA TYR A 285 -0.84 -11.58 3.71
C TYR A 285 0.34 -11.54 4.70
N ALA A 286 0.13 -11.01 5.90
CA ALA A 286 1.15 -10.88 6.94
C ALA A 286 1.77 -12.24 7.32
N ALA A 287 0.94 -13.27 7.51
CA ALA A 287 1.41 -14.62 7.79
C ALA A 287 2.29 -15.18 6.67
N ALA A 288 1.93 -14.96 5.40
CA ALA A 288 2.75 -15.38 4.27
C ALA A 288 4.05 -14.59 4.17
N LEU A 289 4.01 -13.27 4.35
CA LEU A 289 5.21 -12.41 4.39
C LEU A 289 6.17 -12.85 5.51
N MET A 290 5.65 -13.13 6.71
CA MET A 290 6.48 -13.51 7.84
C MET A 290 7.08 -14.92 7.66
N ALA A 291 6.34 -15.85 7.06
CA ALA A 291 6.78 -17.25 6.89
C ALA A 291 7.65 -17.47 5.64
N ALA A 292 7.31 -16.87 4.51
CA ALA A 292 7.99 -17.04 3.22
C ALA A 292 8.93 -15.89 2.85
N GLY A 293 8.90 -14.79 3.60
CA GLY A 293 9.73 -13.61 3.37
C GLY A 293 9.13 -12.62 2.37
N TRP A 294 9.96 -11.64 2.04
CA TRP A 294 9.71 -10.53 1.13
C TRP A 294 10.95 -10.33 0.23
N GLU A 295 10.88 -9.45 -0.76
CA GLU A 295 12.04 -9.14 -1.60
C GLU A 295 13.17 -8.53 -0.76
N GLY A 296 14.37 -9.12 -0.85
CA GLY A 296 15.51 -8.71 -0.02
C GLY A 296 15.46 -9.21 1.42
N ALA A 297 14.54 -10.11 1.78
CA ALA A 297 14.56 -10.77 3.08
C ALA A 297 15.88 -11.56 3.30
N PRO A 298 16.34 -11.68 4.56
CA PRO A 298 17.48 -12.54 4.88
C PRO A 298 17.25 -13.99 4.42
N ASP A 299 18.33 -14.66 4.01
CA ASP A 299 18.31 -16.07 3.62
C ASP A 299 18.19 -16.96 4.87
N GLN A 300 17.00 -16.97 5.47
CA GLN A 300 16.65 -17.79 6.62
C GLN A 300 15.18 -18.21 6.57
N PRO A 301 14.82 -19.39 7.11
CA PRO A 301 13.42 -19.81 7.22
C PRO A 301 12.61 -18.84 8.08
N ALA A 302 11.36 -18.58 7.69
CA ALA A 302 10.40 -17.76 8.44
C ALA A 302 10.98 -16.42 8.94
N PRO A 303 11.53 -15.58 8.04
CA PRO A 303 12.34 -14.42 8.40
C PRO A 303 11.58 -13.34 9.19
N GLY A 304 10.24 -13.36 9.17
CA GLY A 304 9.44 -12.42 9.96
C GLY A 304 9.07 -12.90 11.37
N PHE A 305 9.48 -14.11 11.78
CA PHE A 305 9.25 -14.62 13.14
C PHE A 305 10.51 -14.49 14.02
N PRO A 306 10.35 -14.42 15.36
CA PRO A 306 11.49 -14.43 16.27
C PRO A 306 12.35 -15.68 16.11
N ASN A 307 13.67 -15.49 16.05
CA ASN A 307 14.67 -16.56 15.91
C ASN A 307 15.33 -16.95 17.26
N ASP A 308 14.73 -16.53 18.38
CA ASP A 308 15.22 -16.76 19.75
C ASP A 308 14.74 -18.09 20.37
N GLY A 309 14.06 -18.93 19.59
CA GLY A 309 13.51 -20.21 20.02
C GLY A 309 12.09 -20.15 20.61
N SER A 310 11.49 -18.95 20.72
CA SER A 310 10.08 -18.81 21.16
C SER A 310 9.07 -19.37 20.16
N TRP A 311 9.45 -19.46 18.88
CA TRP A 311 8.62 -20.01 17.80
C TRP A 311 9.35 -21.10 17.03
N THR A 312 8.66 -22.21 16.76
CA THR A 312 9.07 -23.20 15.77
C THR A 312 8.10 -23.14 14.60
N VAL A 313 8.53 -22.55 13.48
CA VAL A 313 7.66 -22.27 12.33
C VAL A 313 7.87 -23.33 11.24
N ARG A 314 6.76 -23.82 10.69
CA ARG A 314 6.74 -24.66 9.48
C ARG A 314 5.69 -24.09 8.53
N SER A 315 6.05 -24.00 7.26
CA SER A 315 5.16 -23.52 6.19
C SER A 315 5.49 -24.23 4.89
N GLU A 316 4.50 -24.35 4.01
CA GLU A 316 4.65 -24.94 2.68
C GLU A 316 3.82 -24.16 1.67
N GLY A 317 4.24 -24.17 0.40
CA GLY A 317 3.46 -23.62 -0.71
C GLY A 317 3.18 -22.11 -0.67
N LEU A 318 3.88 -21.37 0.20
CA LEU A 318 3.78 -19.91 0.29
C LEU A 318 4.82 -19.25 -0.63
N ALA A 319 4.43 -18.17 -1.30
CA ALA A 319 5.35 -17.32 -2.07
C ALA A 319 5.74 -16.07 -1.27
N SER A 320 6.95 -15.55 -1.54
CA SER A 320 7.44 -14.33 -0.91
C SER A 320 6.69 -13.09 -1.40
N ALA A 321 6.53 -12.11 -0.50
CA ALA A 321 6.00 -10.80 -0.85
C ALA A 321 6.94 -10.04 -1.81
N PRO A 322 6.41 -9.14 -2.66
CA PRO A 322 7.20 -8.22 -3.45
C PRO A 322 8.01 -7.22 -2.64
#